data_AF-A0A6A0HGC5-F1
#
_entry.id   AF-A0A6A0HGC5-F1
#
_cell.length_a   1.000
_cell.length_b   1.000
_cell.length_c   1.000
_cell.angle_alpha   90.00
_cell.angle_beta   90.00
_cell.angle_gamma   90.00
#
_symmetry.space_group_name_H-M   'P 1'
#
loop_
_entity.id
_entity.type
_entity.pdbx_description
1 polymer ?
#
loop_
_entity_poly.entity_id
_entity_poly.type
_entity_poly.pdbx_seq_one_letter_code
_entity_poly.pdbx_strand_id
1 'polypeptide(L)'
;MRWARLNIILTAAAVSMFAGLADAQSLPQGFLFGLSGGTQKLVTYNKRSGLGLGVEGLLGQRFSSRFGGSLVLGFATVPFNFPGVTSAGTRQSVAVKSSLLYAQLLFDYEIVNTGKLHPYLMIGAGGMNYKGFRPAIQQATNKRINDGSALAGLGVRYLVSPTVALNLNGAFHYTTSQNLDTQPGGPDNYASMRFGITKFLGRSAAESPLDETFSDLSVFDESSGEVAAREASRSGDDLQTLLADLEGSDGESSDHETLDNARRDDMEEYIRLKSQVEEINQEIDSKESEISSLQAALVSQKNQAVGLEKNLQKMPKMTAAAPPAAPSSSFSRAYEDALNSFYLKRYAEASEKFSALLSQFPNHSLASNCYYWRGEAEYQMGNPQAAMADFNRVLEYSKSLKRDDALLMLGQCYTKLNRRQEAREAFDRLIQEFPSSEFVAKAEELRDKI
;
A
#
# COMPACT_ATOMS: atom_id res chain seq x y z
N MET A 1 -16.65 -9.39 39.20
CA MET A 1 -15.36 -9.99 39.61
C MET A 1 -15.26 -11.52 39.44
N ARG A 2 -16.36 -12.29 39.42
CA ARG A 2 -16.30 -13.76 39.21
C ARG A 2 -16.11 -14.21 37.75
N TRP A 3 -16.50 -13.38 36.77
CA TRP A 3 -16.32 -13.67 35.33
C TRP A 3 -14.88 -13.51 34.81
N ALA A 4 -14.06 -12.65 35.44
CA ALA A 4 -12.67 -12.42 35.03
C ALA A 4 -11.73 -13.57 35.43
N ARG A 5 -12.04 -14.31 36.50
CA ARG A 5 -11.23 -15.44 36.97
C ARG A 5 -11.47 -16.73 36.17
N LEU A 6 -12.68 -16.91 35.62
CA LEU A 6 -13.01 -18.09 34.82
C LEU A 6 -12.38 -18.03 33.42
N ASN A 7 -12.30 -16.84 32.82
CA ASN A 7 -11.61 -16.66 31.54
C ASN A 7 -10.11 -16.91 31.66
N ILE A 8 -9.42 -16.44 32.70
CA ILE A 8 -7.97 -16.65 32.86
C ILE A 8 -7.61 -18.15 33.01
N ILE A 9 -8.48 -18.94 33.66
CA ILE A 9 -8.25 -20.39 33.85
C ILE A 9 -8.54 -21.16 32.56
N LEU A 10 -9.56 -20.77 31.78
CA LEU A 10 -9.87 -21.39 30.48
C LEU A 10 -8.83 -21.03 29.40
N THR A 11 -8.27 -19.81 29.41
CA THR A 11 -7.16 -19.44 28.50
C THR A 11 -5.86 -20.18 28.85
N ALA A 12 -5.60 -20.43 30.14
CA ALA A 12 -4.44 -21.23 30.56
C ALA A 12 -4.59 -22.72 30.19
N ALA A 13 -5.79 -23.29 30.34
CA ALA A 13 -6.05 -24.69 30.00
C ALA A 13 -5.96 -24.99 28.50
N ALA A 14 -6.38 -24.06 27.64
CA ALA A 14 -6.25 -24.19 26.19
C ALA A 14 -4.79 -24.14 25.69
N VAL A 15 -3.92 -23.39 26.40
CA VAL A 15 -2.48 -23.34 26.11
C VAL A 15 -1.75 -24.61 26.59
N SER A 16 -2.25 -25.27 27.64
CA SER A 16 -1.66 -26.52 28.15
C SER A 16 -2.00 -27.76 27.32
N MET A 17 -3.12 -27.77 26.58
CA MET A 17 -3.55 -28.94 25.78
C MET A 17 -2.72 -29.16 24.49
N PHE A 18 -1.95 -28.18 24.04
CA PHE A 18 -1.06 -28.30 22.87
C PHE A 18 0.40 -28.65 23.21
N ALA A 19 0.71 -28.91 24.50
CA ALA A 19 2.06 -29.24 24.96
C ALA A 19 2.39 -30.76 24.91
N GLY A 20 1.48 -31.59 24.40
CA GLY A 20 1.66 -33.04 24.33
C GLY A 20 2.28 -33.50 23.01
N LEU A 21 3.50 -34.03 23.09
CA LEU A 21 4.29 -34.71 22.04
C LEU A 21 4.91 -33.82 20.93
N ALA A 22 6.08 -33.25 21.21
CA ALA A 22 7.19 -33.11 20.25
C ALA A 22 8.41 -32.46 20.93
N ASP A 23 9.63 -32.85 20.52
CA ASP A 23 10.92 -32.40 21.05
C ASP A 23 10.98 -30.91 21.43
N ALA A 24 11.71 -30.60 22.50
CA ALA A 24 11.97 -29.25 23.00
C ALA A 24 12.84 -28.43 22.02
N GLN A 25 12.31 -28.12 20.84
CA GLN A 25 12.96 -27.22 19.90
C GLN A 25 12.68 -25.78 20.34
N SER A 26 13.69 -25.14 20.91
CA SER A 26 13.70 -23.69 21.03
C SER A 26 14.06 -23.08 19.68
N LEU A 27 13.46 -21.95 19.33
CA LEU A 27 13.81 -21.23 18.11
C LEU A 27 15.30 -20.88 18.04
N PRO A 28 15.97 -21.05 16.88
CA PRO A 28 17.39 -20.74 16.73
C PRO A 28 17.71 -19.27 16.97
N GLN A 29 18.89 -19.00 17.53
CA GLN A 29 19.42 -17.64 17.66
C GLN A 29 20.26 -17.29 16.44
N GLY A 30 20.11 -16.07 15.91
CA GLY A 30 20.85 -15.63 14.74
C GLY A 30 19.97 -14.93 13.71
N PHE A 31 20.49 -14.79 12.49
CA PHE A 31 19.79 -14.13 11.40
C PHE A 31 18.57 -14.93 10.94
N LEU A 32 17.56 -14.22 10.48
CA LEU A 32 16.37 -14.79 9.89
C LEU A 32 15.92 -13.95 8.71
N PHE A 33 15.25 -14.61 7.78
CA PHE A 33 14.54 -13.95 6.71
C PHE A 33 13.22 -14.67 6.45
N GLY A 34 12.29 -13.99 5.81
CA GLY A 34 11.01 -14.57 5.52
C GLY A 34 10.15 -13.72 4.62
N LEU A 35 9.04 -14.31 4.23
CA LEU A 35 8.07 -13.70 3.34
C LEU A 35 6.68 -14.01 3.87
N SER A 36 5.83 -12.99 3.95
CA SER A 36 4.44 -13.11 4.35
C SER A 36 3.54 -12.40 3.36
N GLY A 37 2.33 -12.95 3.20
CA GLY A 37 1.24 -12.34 2.47
C GLY A 37 -0.02 -12.34 3.34
N GLY A 38 -0.98 -11.49 3.02
CA GLY A 38 -2.27 -11.55 3.70
C GLY A 38 -3.15 -10.36 3.44
N THR A 39 -4.00 -10.07 4.40
CA THR A 39 -5.07 -9.09 4.26
C THR A 39 -4.95 -7.95 5.24
N GLN A 40 -5.58 -6.83 4.92
CA GLN A 40 -5.65 -5.68 5.81
C GLN A 40 -6.93 -4.88 5.58
N LYS A 41 -7.41 -4.25 6.64
CA LYS A 41 -8.68 -3.53 6.63
C LYS A 41 -8.61 -2.34 7.57
N LEU A 42 -9.09 -1.20 7.10
CA LEU A 42 -9.17 0.00 7.93
C LEU A 42 -10.17 -0.20 9.06
N VAL A 43 -9.78 0.28 10.22
CA VAL A 43 -10.62 0.36 11.41
C VAL A 43 -10.89 1.85 11.63
N THR A 44 -11.73 2.42 10.77
CA THR A 44 -12.20 3.81 10.87
C THR A 44 -13.67 3.83 11.29
N TYR A 45 -14.20 5.01 11.64
CA TYR A 45 -15.60 5.17 12.03
C TYR A 45 -16.60 4.79 10.93
N ASN A 46 -16.15 4.71 9.68
CA ASN A 46 -16.99 4.37 8.54
C ASN A 46 -16.96 2.84 8.27
N LYS A 47 -18.07 2.16 8.58
CA LYS A 47 -18.20 0.67 8.60
C LYS A 47 -18.01 -0.06 7.26
N ARG A 48 -17.55 0.61 6.20
CA ARG A 48 -17.50 0.06 4.83
C ARG A 48 -16.11 0.18 4.21
N SER A 49 -15.04 -0.20 4.91
CA SER A 49 -13.75 -0.50 4.25
C SER A 49 -13.75 -1.94 3.71
N GLY A 50 -13.19 -2.15 2.53
CA GLY A 50 -13.02 -3.50 1.96
C GLY A 50 -11.83 -4.24 2.58
N LEU A 51 -11.53 -5.44 2.06
CA LEU A 51 -10.30 -6.17 2.38
C LEU A 51 -9.24 -5.87 1.34
N GLY A 52 -8.12 -5.32 1.80
CA GLY A 52 -6.92 -5.11 1.00
C GLY A 52 -5.96 -6.29 1.12
N LEU A 53 -5.11 -6.48 0.11
CA LEU A 53 -4.08 -7.50 0.07
C LEU A 53 -2.71 -6.88 0.28
N GLY A 54 -1.80 -7.61 0.94
CA GLY A 54 -0.42 -7.18 1.14
C GLY A 54 0.57 -8.33 1.10
N VAL A 55 1.80 -8.00 0.73
CA VAL A 55 2.97 -8.88 0.78
C VAL A 55 4.12 -8.13 1.45
N GLU A 56 4.92 -8.84 2.22
CA GLU A 56 6.05 -8.26 2.94
C GLU A 56 7.20 -9.26 3.07
N GLY A 57 8.41 -8.74 3.01
CA GLY A 57 9.63 -9.44 3.33
C GLY A 57 10.13 -9.00 4.71
N LEU A 58 10.65 -9.95 5.47
CA LEU A 58 11.29 -9.68 6.74
C LEU A 58 12.77 -10.10 6.71
N LEU A 59 13.62 -9.27 7.29
CA LEU A 59 15.02 -9.53 7.54
C LEU A 59 15.29 -9.18 9.01
N GLY A 60 15.76 -10.14 9.79
CA GLY A 60 15.87 -9.94 11.23
C GLY A 60 17.00 -10.69 11.88
N GLN A 61 17.14 -10.42 13.16
CA GLN A 61 18.05 -11.11 14.06
C GLN A 61 17.30 -11.49 15.32
N ARG A 62 17.52 -12.73 15.73
CA ARG A 62 16.99 -13.27 16.97
C ARG A 62 18.09 -13.26 18.03
N PHE A 63 17.89 -12.44 19.05
CA PHE A 63 18.87 -12.19 20.11
C PHE A 63 18.82 -13.23 21.23
N SER A 64 17.67 -13.88 21.40
CA SER A 64 17.49 -14.96 22.37
C SER A 64 16.40 -15.94 21.91
N SER A 65 16.21 -17.03 22.65
CA SER A 65 15.09 -17.96 22.44
C SER A 65 13.71 -17.33 22.70
N ARG A 66 13.64 -16.07 23.14
CA ARG A 66 12.38 -15.34 23.34
C ARG A 66 12.28 -14.05 22.55
N PHE A 67 13.39 -13.36 22.31
CA PHE A 67 13.38 -11.99 21.80
C PHE A 67 14.05 -11.90 20.42
N GLY A 68 13.37 -11.24 19.49
CA GLY A 68 13.86 -10.96 18.14
C GLY A 68 13.55 -9.54 17.67
N GLY A 69 14.34 -9.06 16.72
CA GLY A 69 14.14 -7.78 16.03
C GLY A 69 14.28 -7.96 14.53
N SER A 70 13.39 -7.34 13.75
CA SER A 70 13.35 -7.47 12.29
C SER A 70 13.05 -6.15 11.60
N LEU A 71 13.66 -5.92 10.45
CA LEU A 71 13.21 -4.95 9.46
C LEU A 71 12.20 -5.64 8.53
N VAL A 72 11.03 -5.02 8.39
CA VAL A 72 9.96 -5.48 7.51
C VAL A 72 9.77 -4.46 6.39
N LEU A 73 9.81 -4.92 5.15
CA LEU A 73 9.52 -4.13 3.96
C LEU A 73 8.30 -4.73 3.28
N GLY A 74 7.27 -3.93 3.03
CA GLY A 74 6.03 -4.45 2.46
C GLY A 74 5.36 -3.53 1.47
N PHE A 75 4.58 -4.16 0.60
CA PHE A 75 3.65 -3.51 -0.30
C PHE A 75 2.25 -4.04 -0.02
N ALA A 76 1.28 -3.15 0.09
CA ALA A 76 -0.08 -3.56 0.30
C ALA A 76 -1.09 -2.61 -0.32
N THR A 77 -2.33 -3.05 -0.37
CA THR A 77 -3.47 -2.28 -0.85
C THR A 77 -4.44 -2.07 0.30
N VAL A 78 -5.08 -0.92 0.34
CA VAL A 78 -6.17 -0.65 1.28
C VAL A 78 -7.35 -0.12 0.47
N PRO A 79 -8.49 -0.83 0.46
CA PRO A 79 -9.71 -0.33 -0.13
C PRO A 79 -10.55 0.49 0.87
N PHE A 80 -11.07 1.61 0.39
CA PHE A 80 -11.96 2.52 1.08
C PHE A 80 -13.26 2.58 0.29
N ASN A 81 -14.42 2.49 0.95
CA ASN A 81 -15.68 2.80 0.28
C ASN A 81 -16.25 4.10 0.80
N PHE A 82 -16.58 5.00 -0.12
CA PHE A 82 -17.24 6.27 0.21
C PHE A 82 -18.74 6.13 -0.02
N PRO A 83 -19.60 6.68 0.85
CA PRO A 83 -21.02 6.77 0.57
C PRO A 83 -21.25 7.73 -0.61
N GLY A 84 -21.54 7.18 -1.79
CA GLY A 84 -21.96 7.93 -2.98
C GLY A 84 -23.48 7.90 -3.17
N VAL A 85 -24.01 8.86 -3.92
CA VAL A 85 -25.39 8.86 -4.41
C VAL A 85 -25.31 8.81 -5.93
N THR A 86 -25.96 7.82 -6.55
CA THR A 86 -26.06 7.72 -8.01
C THR A 86 -27.06 8.72 -8.55
N SER A 87 -26.99 9.05 -9.85
CA SER A 87 -27.94 9.95 -10.54
C SER A 87 -29.41 9.50 -10.48
N ALA A 88 -29.69 8.28 -10.01
CA ALA A 88 -31.02 7.74 -9.79
C ALA A 88 -31.50 7.82 -8.32
N GLY A 89 -30.76 8.49 -7.43
CA GLY A 89 -31.10 8.62 -6.00
C GLY A 89 -30.74 7.40 -5.15
N THR A 90 -30.18 6.35 -5.73
CA THR A 90 -29.74 5.15 -5.03
C THR A 90 -28.38 5.40 -4.37
N ARG A 91 -28.27 5.19 -3.05
CA ARG A 91 -26.99 5.25 -2.33
C ARG A 91 -26.10 4.08 -2.74
N GLN A 92 -25.11 4.32 -3.58
CA GLN A 92 -24.14 3.29 -3.99
C GLN A 92 -22.75 3.70 -3.52
N SER A 93 -22.07 2.79 -2.82
CA SER A 93 -20.74 3.06 -2.29
C SER A 93 -19.69 2.89 -3.39
N VAL A 94 -18.79 3.86 -3.55
CA VAL A 94 -17.70 3.78 -4.55
C VAL A 94 -16.44 3.28 -3.87
N ALA A 95 -15.94 2.15 -4.37
CA ALA A 95 -14.77 1.45 -3.86
C ALA A 95 -13.49 1.98 -4.50
N VAL A 96 -12.58 2.51 -3.69
CA VAL A 96 -11.30 3.03 -4.16
C VAL A 96 -10.16 2.34 -3.43
N LYS A 97 -9.09 2.01 -4.15
CA LYS A 97 -7.91 1.33 -3.62
C LYS A 97 -6.73 2.30 -3.52
N SER A 98 -6.10 2.40 -2.35
CA SER A 98 -4.77 3.00 -2.21
C SER A 98 -3.71 1.91 -2.16
N SER A 99 -2.53 2.22 -2.70
CA SER A 99 -1.34 1.37 -2.62
C SER A 99 -0.40 1.93 -1.55
N LEU A 100 0.03 1.08 -0.64
CA LEU A 100 0.90 1.38 0.49
C LEU A 100 2.24 0.68 0.27
N LEU A 101 3.33 1.41 0.47
CA LEU A 101 4.68 0.89 0.61
C LEU A 101 5.13 1.22 2.04
N TYR A 102 5.62 0.25 2.79
CA TYR A 102 6.01 0.47 4.18
C TYR A 102 7.34 -0.18 4.52
N ALA A 103 8.04 0.45 5.47
CA ALA A 103 9.28 -0.03 6.06
C ALA A 103 9.20 0.14 7.57
N GLN A 104 9.35 -0.95 8.33
CA GLN A 104 9.07 -0.97 9.76
C GLN A 104 10.09 -1.80 10.52
N LEU A 105 10.48 -1.34 11.70
CA LEU A 105 11.20 -2.14 12.68
C LEU A 105 10.19 -2.85 13.58
N LEU A 106 10.32 -4.16 13.69
CA LEU A 106 9.46 -5.05 14.44
C LEU A 106 10.28 -5.74 15.54
N PHE A 107 9.76 -5.75 16.76
CA PHE A 107 10.29 -6.54 17.86
C PHE A 107 9.26 -7.56 18.31
N ASP A 108 9.69 -8.80 18.49
CA ASP A 108 8.83 -9.89 18.95
C ASP A 108 9.33 -10.54 20.24
N TYR A 109 8.35 -10.99 21.03
CA TYR A 109 8.56 -11.70 22.29
C TYR A 109 7.75 -12.99 22.32
N GLU A 110 8.43 -14.14 22.39
CA GLU A 110 7.82 -15.45 22.54
C GLU A 110 7.28 -15.67 23.95
N ILE A 111 5.98 -15.92 24.04
CA ILE A 111 5.30 -16.29 25.28
C ILE A 111 5.76 -17.70 25.67
N VAL A 112 5.74 -18.62 24.71
CA VAL A 112 6.21 -20.01 24.88
C VAL A 112 7.37 -20.26 23.91
N ASN A 113 8.51 -20.68 24.45
CA ASN A 113 9.76 -20.86 23.70
C ASN A 113 10.18 -22.34 23.58
N THR A 114 9.24 -23.26 23.79
CA THR A 114 9.48 -24.72 23.79
C THR A 114 8.43 -25.42 22.94
N GLY A 115 8.83 -26.48 22.23
CA GLY A 115 7.96 -27.25 21.35
C GLY A 115 7.81 -26.62 19.97
N LYS A 116 6.96 -27.17 19.11
CA LYS A 116 6.82 -26.69 17.73
C LYS A 116 5.97 -25.42 17.59
N LEU A 117 5.13 -25.10 18.57
CA LEU A 117 4.18 -23.99 18.51
C LEU A 117 4.63 -22.85 19.42
N HIS A 118 4.86 -21.70 18.82
CA HIS A 118 5.48 -20.52 19.41
C HIS A 118 4.54 -19.31 19.30
N PRO A 119 3.68 -19.07 20.29
CA PRO A 119 2.86 -17.87 20.35
C PRO A 119 3.71 -16.68 20.81
N TYR A 120 3.62 -15.58 20.08
CA TYR A 120 4.43 -14.37 20.31
C TYR A 120 3.59 -13.09 20.31
N LEU A 121 4.09 -12.10 21.04
CA LEU A 121 3.66 -10.71 20.95
C LEU A 121 4.60 -9.95 20.02
N MET A 122 4.09 -8.92 19.36
CA MET A 122 4.92 -8.04 18.55
C MET A 122 4.55 -6.57 18.71
N ILE A 123 5.56 -5.72 18.62
CA ILE A 123 5.43 -4.27 18.55
C ILE A 123 6.35 -3.75 17.46
N GLY A 124 5.99 -2.64 16.83
CA GLY A 124 6.83 -2.07 15.80
C GLY A 124 6.53 -0.61 15.51
N ALA A 125 7.46 0.02 14.81
CA ALA A 125 7.30 1.38 14.32
C ALA A 125 8.07 1.56 13.01
N GLY A 126 7.61 2.47 12.17
CA GLY A 126 8.22 2.72 10.88
C GLY A 126 7.54 3.81 10.07
N GLY A 127 7.89 3.84 8.80
CA GLY A 127 7.34 4.76 7.82
C GLY A 127 6.49 4.04 6.78
N MET A 128 5.52 4.76 6.23
CA MET A 128 4.75 4.33 5.08
C MET A 128 4.64 5.44 4.05
N ASN A 129 4.47 5.02 2.81
CA ASN A 129 4.24 5.87 1.67
C ASN A 129 3.02 5.32 0.92
N TYR A 130 1.97 6.12 0.77
CA TYR A 130 0.73 5.67 0.14
C TYR A 130 0.17 6.68 -0.85
N LYS A 131 -0.65 6.20 -1.80
CA LYS A 131 -1.36 7.10 -2.72
C LYS A 131 -2.45 7.85 -1.95
N GLY A 132 -2.37 9.17 -1.96
CA GLY A 132 -3.41 10.01 -1.38
C GLY A 132 -4.73 9.86 -2.14
N PHE A 133 -5.84 10.12 -1.47
CA PHE A 133 -7.17 10.03 -2.05
C PHE A 133 -7.87 11.37 -2.01
N ARG A 134 -8.71 11.68 -3.01
CA ARG A 134 -9.55 12.88 -2.98
C ARG A 134 -11.02 12.48 -2.86
N PRO A 135 -11.63 12.63 -1.68
CA PRO A 135 -13.00 12.18 -1.44
C PRO A 135 -14.04 12.98 -2.22
N ALA A 136 -13.73 14.23 -2.58
CA ALA A 136 -14.59 15.07 -3.40
C ALA A 136 -14.87 14.49 -4.81
N ILE A 137 -13.92 13.74 -5.38
CA ILE A 137 -14.02 13.17 -6.74
C ILE A 137 -13.92 11.66 -6.81
N GLN A 138 -13.86 11.03 -5.65
CA GLN A 138 -13.79 9.58 -5.53
C GLN A 138 -12.64 8.96 -6.35
N GLN A 139 -11.52 9.67 -6.48
CA GLN A 139 -10.37 9.25 -7.27
C GLN A 139 -9.08 9.17 -6.45
N ALA A 140 -8.32 8.08 -6.66
CA ALA A 140 -6.97 7.95 -6.14
C ALA A 140 -6.05 8.96 -6.84
N THR A 141 -5.32 9.76 -6.07
CA THR A 141 -4.33 10.69 -6.62
C THR A 141 -3.02 9.96 -6.90
N ASN A 142 -2.28 10.41 -7.91
CA ASN A 142 -0.90 9.96 -8.11
C ASN A 142 0.08 10.61 -7.11
N LYS A 143 -0.39 11.51 -6.24
CA LYS A 143 0.41 12.10 -5.17
C LYS A 143 0.60 11.07 -4.06
N ARG A 144 1.86 10.72 -3.80
CA ARG A 144 2.24 9.86 -2.68
C ARG A 144 2.43 10.69 -1.41
N ILE A 145 1.93 10.20 -0.29
CA ILE A 145 1.98 10.81 1.03
C ILE A 145 2.86 9.92 1.92
N ASN A 146 3.80 10.54 2.65
CA ASN A 146 4.60 9.87 3.67
C ASN A 146 3.93 10.02 5.03
N ASP A 147 3.91 8.96 5.82
CA ASP A 147 3.34 8.95 7.17
C ASP A 147 4.15 8.01 8.08
N GLY A 148 4.08 8.25 9.39
CA GLY A 148 4.59 7.35 10.41
C GLY A 148 3.55 6.29 10.78
N SER A 149 4.04 5.12 11.16
CA SER A 149 3.22 3.99 11.62
C SER A 149 3.81 3.43 12.90
N ALA A 150 2.95 3.12 13.87
CA ALA A 150 3.26 2.20 14.96
C ALA A 150 2.34 0.98 14.85
N LEU A 151 2.74 -0.16 15.40
CA LEU A 151 1.89 -1.34 15.43
C LEU A 151 2.08 -2.12 16.72
N ALA A 152 1.02 -2.85 17.09
CA ALA A 152 1.06 -3.88 18.12
C ALA A 152 0.22 -5.07 17.66
N GLY A 153 0.67 -6.28 17.96
CA GLY A 153 0.01 -7.48 17.48
C GLY A 153 0.43 -8.74 18.22
N LEU A 154 -0.11 -9.85 17.75
CA LEU A 154 0.17 -11.18 18.23
C LEU A 154 0.26 -12.14 17.06
N GLY A 155 0.98 -13.24 17.24
CA GLY A 155 1.09 -14.26 16.23
C GLY A 155 1.43 -15.61 16.83
N VAL A 156 1.42 -16.61 15.95
CA VAL A 156 1.84 -17.97 16.24
C VAL A 156 2.81 -18.39 15.15
N ARG A 157 3.95 -18.95 15.54
CA ARG A 157 4.89 -19.63 14.64
C ARG A 157 4.81 -21.13 14.88
N TYR A 158 4.77 -21.89 13.80
CA TYR A 158 4.80 -23.34 13.82
C TYR A 158 6.08 -23.83 13.14
N LEU A 159 6.97 -24.46 13.89
CA LEU A 159 8.19 -25.05 13.37
C LEU A 159 7.86 -26.31 12.57
N VAL A 160 8.00 -26.20 11.25
CA VAL A 160 7.93 -27.34 10.33
C VAL A 160 9.28 -28.05 10.25
N SER A 161 10.38 -27.34 10.53
CA SER A 161 11.72 -27.89 10.73
C SER A 161 12.50 -27.06 11.75
N PRO A 162 13.67 -27.51 12.23
CA PRO A 162 14.48 -26.75 13.20
C PRO A 162 14.88 -25.34 12.73
N THR A 163 14.81 -25.08 11.42
CA THR A 163 15.21 -23.81 10.81
C THR A 163 14.09 -23.15 10.02
N VAL A 164 12.90 -23.75 9.90
CA VAL A 164 11.81 -23.21 9.10
C VAL A 164 10.53 -23.17 9.92
N ALA A 165 9.88 -22.01 9.95
CA ALA A 165 8.60 -21.81 10.60
C ALA A 165 7.56 -21.28 9.61
N LEU A 166 6.32 -21.76 9.76
CA LEU A 166 5.13 -21.11 9.23
C LEU A 166 4.62 -20.11 10.27
N ASN A 167 4.26 -18.92 9.84
CA ASN A 167 3.81 -17.84 10.73
C ASN A 167 2.40 -17.43 10.37
N LEU A 168 1.57 -17.23 11.39
CA LEU A 168 0.29 -16.54 11.29
C LEU A 168 0.30 -15.40 12.30
N ASN A 169 0.04 -14.17 11.87
CA ASN A 169 -0.06 -13.04 12.78
C ASN A 169 -1.20 -12.09 12.46
N GLY A 170 -1.64 -11.39 13.50
CA GLY A 170 -2.59 -10.28 13.43
C GLY A 170 -2.04 -9.07 14.15
N ALA A 171 -2.08 -7.91 13.51
CA ALA A 171 -1.56 -6.66 14.06
C ALA A 171 -2.50 -5.49 13.82
N PHE A 172 -2.56 -4.60 14.79
CA PHE A 172 -3.24 -3.32 14.73
C PHE A 172 -2.20 -2.22 14.49
N HIS A 173 -2.44 -1.41 13.47
CA HIS A 173 -1.55 -0.34 13.01
C HIS A 173 -2.17 1.01 13.31
N TYR A 174 -1.35 1.89 13.87
CA TYR A 174 -1.66 3.27 14.21
C TYR A 174 -0.84 4.21 13.32
N THR A 175 -1.50 5.07 12.54
CA THR A 175 -0.82 6.07 11.72
C THR A 175 -0.69 7.39 12.46
N THR A 176 0.35 8.16 12.14
CA THR A 176 0.55 9.48 12.78
C THR A 176 -0.33 10.57 12.18
N SER A 177 -0.84 10.41 10.95
CA SER A 177 -1.72 11.36 10.28
C SER A 177 -3.11 10.81 9.95
N GLN A 178 -4.01 11.70 9.52
CA GLN A 178 -5.40 11.42 9.08
C GLN A 178 -5.54 11.39 7.55
N ASN A 179 -4.42 11.26 6.84
CA ASN A 179 -4.41 11.44 5.38
C ASN A 179 -4.63 10.12 4.62
N LEU A 180 -4.77 8.99 5.31
CA LEU A 180 -4.91 7.68 4.69
C LEU A 180 -6.33 7.51 4.12
N ASP A 181 -7.37 7.93 4.87
CA ASP A 181 -8.77 7.89 4.43
C ASP A 181 -9.38 9.27 4.12
N THR A 182 -8.69 10.35 4.48
CA THR A 182 -9.03 11.76 4.23
C THR A 182 -10.36 12.23 4.84
N GLN A 183 -10.90 11.50 5.82
CA GLN A 183 -12.09 11.90 6.58
C GLN A 183 -11.70 12.57 7.92
N PRO A 184 -12.45 13.61 8.36
CA PRO A 184 -12.24 14.17 9.68
C PRO A 184 -12.72 13.20 10.77
N GLY A 185 -11.85 12.82 11.71
CA GLY A 185 -12.26 11.88 12.78
C GLY A 185 -11.20 11.31 13.72
N GLY A 186 -9.92 11.62 13.55
CA GLY A 186 -8.83 11.03 14.33
C GLY A 186 -7.82 10.28 13.44
N PRO A 187 -6.75 9.72 14.00
CA PRO A 187 -5.73 8.96 13.24
C PRO A 187 -6.32 7.71 12.58
N ASP A 188 -5.83 7.40 11.37
CA ASP A 188 -6.34 6.32 10.52
C ASP A 188 -5.73 4.97 10.89
N ASN A 189 -6.46 4.18 11.67
CA ASN A 189 -5.97 2.86 12.08
C ASN A 189 -6.37 1.77 11.08
N TYR A 190 -5.56 0.73 10.95
CA TYR A 190 -5.93 -0.48 10.20
C TYR A 190 -5.47 -1.75 10.91
N ALA A 191 -6.24 -2.82 10.73
CA ALA A 191 -5.88 -4.15 11.17
C ALA A 191 -5.31 -4.94 10.00
N SER A 192 -4.38 -5.84 10.27
CA SER A 192 -3.78 -6.73 9.29
C SER A 192 -3.75 -8.15 9.80
N MET A 193 -3.88 -9.11 8.88
CA MET A 193 -3.55 -10.52 9.09
C MET A 193 -2.50 -10.93 8.06
N ARG A 194 -1.51 -11.71 8.49
CA ARG A 194 -0.41 -12.18 7.65
C ARG A 194 -0.16 -13.65 7.89
N PHE A 195 0.02 -14.37 6.79
CA PHE A 195 0.51 -15.75 6.77
C PHE A 195 1.82 -15.79 5.99
N GLY A 196 2.80 -16.53 6.46
CA GLY A 196 4.10 -16.55 5.80
C GLY A 196 5.03 -17.64 6.28
N ILE A 197 6.24 -17.62 5.72
CA ILE A 197 7.31 -18.55 6.04
C ILE A 197 8.55 -17.79 6.50
N THR A 198 9.25 -18.31 7.50
CA THR A 198 10.52 -17.76 7.99
C THR A 198 11.56 -18.85 8.05
N LYS A 199 12.75 -18.53 7.53
CA LYS A 199 13.97 -19.33 7.65
C LYS A 199 14.88 -18.69 8.70
N PHE A 200 15.30 -19.49 9.66
CA PHE A 200 16.34 -19.17 10.62
C PHE A 200 17.67 -19.68 10.10
N LEU A 201 18.66 -18.79 10.06
CA LEU A 201 20.05 -19.09 9.69
C LEU A 201 20.92 -19.34 10.94
N GLY A 202 20.31 -19.24 12.12
CA GLY A 202 20.93 -19.44 13.42
C GLY A 202 21.17 -20.89 13.80
N ARG A 203 22.14 -21.13 14.70
CA ARG A 203 22.32 -22.45 15.34
C ARG A 203 21.22 -22.66 16.38
N SER A 204 20.62 -23.86 16.41
CA SER A 204 19.63 -24.25 17.42
C SER A 204 20.29 -24.25 18.80
N ALA A 205 19.59 -23.75 19.83
CA ALA A 205 20.13 -23.65 21.20
C ALA A 205 20.37 -25.01 21.88
N ALA A 206 20.20 -26.13 21.16
CA ALA A 206 20.60 -27.46 21.60
C ALA A 206 22.13 -27.70 21.51
N GLU A 207 22.89 -26.79 20.91
CA GLU A 207 24.36 -26.83 20.94
C GLU A 207 24.90 -25.73 21.86
N SER A 208 25.21 -26.10 23.10
CA SER A 208 26.01 -25.27 24.00
C SER A 208 27.43 -25.10 23.44
N PRO A 209 28.11 -23.98 23.75
CA PRO A 209 29.18 -23.44 22.92
C PRO A 209 30.55 -23.95 23.35
N LEU A 210 31.33 -24.50 22.41
CA LEU A 210 32.79 -24.44 22.45
C LEU A 210 33.34 -24.30 21.03
N ASP A 211 34.37 -23.46 20.93
CA ASP A 211 35.23 -23.10 19.81
C ASP A 211 34.73 -22.09 18.76
N GLU A 212 35.23 -20.87 18.97
CA GLU A 212 35.57 -19.88 17.96
C GLU A 212 36.40 -20.50 16.83
N THR A 213 36.02 -20.27 15.57
CA THR A 213 36.99 -19.79 14.57
C THR A 213 36.26 -19.12 13.41
N PHE A 214 36.57 -17.84 13.21
CA PHE A 214 36.35 -17.12 11.97
C PHE A 214 37.22 -17.76 10.87
N SER A 215 36.62 -18.46 9.91
CA SER A 215 37.16 -18.68 8.55
C SER A 215 36.23 -19.57 7.74
N ASP A 216 35.34 -18.99 6.94
CA ASP A 216 35.34 -19.21 5.49
C ASP A 216 34.09 -18.59 4.86
N LEU A 217 34.34 -17.44 4.25
CA LEU A 217 33.42 -16.71 3.41
C LEU A 217 33.98 -16.80 1.99
N SER A 218 33.77 -17.95 1.33
CA SER A 218 33.85 -18.12 -0.12
C SER A 218 33.56 -19.56 -0.49
N VAL A 219 32.39 -19.82 -1.10
CA VAL A 219 32.19 -20.59 -2.34
C VAL A 219 30.69 -20.54 -2.63
N PHE A 220 30.30 -19.68 -3.58
CA PHE A 220 29.05 -19.85 -4.29
C PHE A 220 29.28 -21.01 -5.27
N ASP A 221 28.57 -22.13 -5.10
CA ASP A 221 28.50 -23.20 -6.09
C ASP A 221 27.12 -23.19 -6.78
N GLU A 222 27.17 -23.17 -8.09
CA GLU A 222 26.10 -22.86 -9.04
C GLU A 222 25.41 -24.17 -9.52
N SER A 223 25.06 -25.06 -8.59
CA SER A 223 24.57 -26.42 -8.90
C SER A 223 23.24 -26.81 -8.22
N SER A 224 22.62 -25.91 -7.46
CA SER A 224 21.42 -26.22 -6.64
C SER A 224 20.07 -26.07 -7.35
N GLY A 225 20.04 -25.65 -8.61
CA GLY A 225 18.79 -25.50 -9.39
C GLY A 225 18.19 -26.82 -9.89
N GLU A 226 18.99 -27.87 -10.04
CA GLU A 226 18.56 -29.10 -10.74
C GLU A 226 18.05 -30.20 -9.78
N VAL A 227 18.40 -30.11 -8.49
CA VAL A 227 17.99 -31.08 -7.46
C VAL A 227 16.58 -30.77 -6.92
N ALA A 228 16.23 -29.49 -6.80
CA ALA A 228 14.92 -29.06 -6.30
C ALA A 228 13.74 -29.44 -7.22
N ALA A 229 13.97 -29.51 -8.54
CA ALA A 229 12.94 -29.93 -9.50
C ALA A 229 12.70 -31.45 -9.51
N ARG A 230 13.71 -32.25 -9.12
CA ARG A 230 13.62 -33.72 -9.06
C ARG A 230 12.93 -34.23 -7.80
N GLU A 231 13.07 -33.55 -6.66
CA GLU A 231 12.39 -33.93 -5.42
C GLU A 231 10.90 -33.56 -5.45
N ALA A 232 10.51 -32.48 -6.14
CA ALA A 232 9.11 -32.10 -6.31
C ALA A 232 8.31 -33.09 -7.18
N SER A 233 8.96 -33.71 -8.19
CA SER A 233 8.32 -34.70 -9.05
C SER A 233 8.15 -36.07 -8.37
N ARG A 234 9.05 -36.43 -7.44
CA ARG A 234 9.02 -37.71 -6.72
C ARG A 234 7.91 -37.78 -5.66
N SER A 235 7.57 -36.64 -5.05
CA SER A 235 6.51 -36.54 -4.04
C SER A 235 5.08 -36.69 -4.63
N GLY A 236 4.92 -36.47 -5.95
CA GLY A 236 3.65 -36.68 -6.65
C GLY A 236 3.30 -38.15 -6.85
N ASP A 237 4.29 -38.97 -7.20
CA ASP A 237 4.11 -40.40 -7.47
C ASP A 237 3.86 -41.20 -6.18
N ASP A 238 4.50 -40.82 -5.06
CA ASP A 238 4.32 -41.48 -3.76
C ASP A 238 2.90 -41.27 -3.18
N LEU A 239 2.27 -40.13 -3.50
CA LEU A 239 0.90 -39.81 -3.08
C LEU A 239 -0.16 -40.58 -3.89
N GLN A 240 0.12 -40.85 -5.16
CA GLN A 240 -0.75 -41.67 -6.02
C GLN A 240 -0.71 -43.16 -5.65
N THR A 241 0.44 -43.62 -5.18
CA THR A 241 0.63 -44.99 -4.69
C THR A 241 -0.09 -45.20 -3.35
N LEU A 242 -0.05 -44.19 -2.46
CA LEU A 242 -0.79 -44.20 -1.18
C LEU A 242 -2.33 -44.12 -1.36
N LEU A 243 -2.80 -43.48 -2.43
CA LEU A 243 -4.24 -43.42 -2.76
C LEU A 243 -4.76 -44.74 -3.33
N ALA A 244 -3.94 -45.48 -4.08
CA ALA A 244 -4.32 -46.80 -4.62
C ALA A 244 -4.44 -47.87 -3.53
N ASP A 245 -3.62 -47.79 -2.47
CA ASP A 245 -3.68 -48.72 -1.33
C ASP A 245 -4.87 -48.45 -0.39
N LEU A 246 -5.47 -47.25 -0.45
CA LEU A 246 -6.64 -46.87 0.35
C LEU A 246 -7.99 -47.25 -0.30
N GLU A 247 -8.01 -47.59 -1.59
CA GLU A 247 -9.21 -48.08 -2.29
C GLU A 247 -9.43 -49.60 -2.14
N GLY A 248 -8.50 -50.33 -1.51
CA GLY A 248 -8.51 -51.81 -1.45
C GLY A 248 -9.10 -52.47 -0.21
N SER A 249 -9.67 -51.74 0.75
CA SER A 249 -10.08 -52.29 2.05
C SER A 249 -11.60 -52.30 2.23
N ASP A 250 -12.29 -53.22 1.55
CA ASP A 250 -13.68 -53.58 1.86
C ASP A 250 -13.73 -54.71 2.90
N GLY A 251 -14.39 -54.46 4.05
CA GLY A 251 -14.58 -55.44 5.11
C GLY A 251 -15.54 -55.01 6.22
N GLU A 252 -16.83 -55.28 5.99
CA GLU A 252 -17.95 -55.55 6.93
C GLU A 252 -18.12 -54.71 8.22
N SER A 253 -19.18 -53.88 8.28
CA SER A 253 -20.42 -54.16 9.06
C SER A 253 -21.39 -52.96 9.16
N SER A 254 -22.61 -53.20 8.68
CA SER A 254 -23.93 -52.62 9.03
C SER A 254 -24.07 -51.26 9.76
N ASP A 255 -23.90 -50.14 9.06
CA ASP A 255 -24.52 -48.82 9.39
C ASP A 255 -24.56 -47.88 8.16
N HIS A 256 -24.98 -48.38 6.99
CA HIS A 256 -24.54 -47.84 5.68
C HIS A 256 -25.59 -47.12 4.80
N GLU A 257 -26.55 -46.36 5.35
CA GLU A 257 -27.42 -45.48 4.52
C GLU A 257 -27.21 -43.98 4.78
N THR A 258 -26.78 -43.60 5.99
CA THR A 258 -26.49 -42.19 6.34
C THR A 258 -25.06 -41.77 6.01
N LEU A 259 -24.11 -42.71 6.03
CA LEU A 259 -22.69 -42.46 5.72
C LEU A 259 -22.41 -42.37 4.20
N ASP A 260 -23.17 -43.09 3.37
CA ASP A 260 -23.00 -43.05 1.91
C ASP A 260 -23.50 -41.75 1.27
N ASN A 261 -24.55 -41.14 1.82
CA ASN A 261 -25.02 -39.83 1.35
C ASN A 261 -24.05 -38.71 1.72
N ALA A 262 -23.49 -38.73 2.93
CA ALA A 262 -22.46 -37.76 3.34
C ALA A 262 -21.16 -37.91 2.53
N ARG A 263 -20.73 -39.14 2.23
CA ARG A 263 -19.57 -39.40 1.35
C ARG A 263 -19.79 -38.93 -0.09
N ARG A 264 -21.03 -39.01 -0.60
CA ARG A 264 -21.37 -38.51 -1.95
C ARG A 264 -21.35 -36.99 -1.99
N ASP A 265 -21.91 -36.32 -0.99
CA ASP A 265 -21.92 -34.86 -0.89
C ASP A 265 -20.49 -34.29 -0.77
N ASP A 266 -19.64 -34.91 0.05
CA ASP A 266 -18.23 -34.53 0.20
C ASP A 266 -17.41 -34.77 -1.09
N MET A 267 -17.73 -35.84 -1.83
CA MET A 267 -17.08 -36.14 -3.12
C MET A 267 -17.51 -35.17 -4.21
N GLU A 268 -18.78 -34.75 -4.25
CA GLU A 268 -19.27 -33.72 -5.16
C GLU A 268 -18.62 -32.36 -4.86
N GLU A 269 -18.43 -32.02 -3.58
CA GLU A 269 -17.71 -30.81 -3.16
C GLU A 269 -16.22 -30.88 -3.55
N TYR A 270 -15.58 -32.03 -3.36
CA TYR A 270 -14.18 -32.25 -3.76
C TYR A 270 -13.99 -32.13 -5.28
N ILE A 271 -14.88 -32.72 -6.08
CA ILE A 271 -14.83 -32.63 -7.55
C ILE A 271 -15.02 -31.18 -8.01
N ARG A 272 -15.96 -30.45 -7.39
CA ARG A 272 -16.18 -29.03 -7.68
C ARG A 272 -14.97 -28.17 -7.32
N LEU A 273 -14.36 -28.43 -6.17
CA LEU A 273 -13.19 -27.69 -5.70
C LEU A 273 -11.97 -27.97 -6.61
N LYS A 274 -11.79 -29.23 -7.02
CA LYS A 274 -10.73 -29.62 -7.97
C LYS A 274 -10.92 -28.97 -9.34
N SER A 275 -12.15 -28.90 -9.84
CA SER A 275 -12.47 -28.18 -11.07
C SER A 275 -12.17 -26.68 -10.96
N GLN A 276 -12.44 -26.06 -9.81
CA GLN A 276 -12.13 -24.65 -9.59
C GLN A 276 -10.63 -24.39 -9.49
N VAL A 277 -9.86 -25.29 -8.87
CA VAL A 277 -8.40 -25.19 -8.80
C VAL A 277 -7.80 -25.28 -10.20
N GLU A 278 -8.29 -26.18 -11.04
CA GLU A 278 -7.83 -26.32 -12.42
C GLU A 278 -8.15 -25.07 -13.27
N GLU A 279 -9.35 -24.49 -13.10
CA GLU A 279 -9.74 -23.23 -13.74
C GLU A 279 -8.86 -22.06 -13.30
N ILE A 280 -8.56 -21.97 -12.00
CA ILE A 280 -7.66 -20.94 -11.44
C ILE A 280 -6.24 -21.11 -11.97
N ASN A 281 -5.73 -22.34 -12.08
CA ASN A 281 -4.40 -22.58 -12.63
C ASN A 281 -4.30 -22.17 -14.10
N GLN A 282 -5.33 -22.47 -14.91
CA GLN A 282 -5.40 -22.00 -16.30
C GLN A 282 -5.47 -20.47 -16.40
N GLU A 283 -6.17 -19.81 -15.47
CA GLU A 283 -6.23 -18.34 -15.42
C GLU A 283 -4.89 -17.73 -14.99
N ILE A 284 -4.16 -18.38 -14.07
CA ILE A 284 -2.81 -17.99 -13.66
C ILE A 284 -1.86 -18.07 -14.87
N ASP A 285 -1.84 -19.20 -15.58
CA ASP A 285 -0.99 -19.38 -16.76
C ASP A 285 -1.28 -18.34 -17.86
N SER A 286 -2.56 -18.04 -18.09
CA SER A 286 -2.98 -17.00 -19.02
C SER A 286 -2.48 -15.61 -18.60
N LYS A 287 -2.57 -15.28 -17.30
CA LYS A 287 -2.12 -13.98 -16.79
C LYS A 287 -0.60 -13.88 -16.74
N GLU A 288 0.12 -14.97 -16.49
CA GLU A 288 1.58 -15.00 -16.55
C GLU A 288 2.10 -14.78 -17.98
N SER A 289 1.40 -15.35 -18.97
CA SER A 289 1.67 -15.08 -20.39
C SER A 289 1.41 -13.62 -20.76
N GLU A 290 0.30 -13.04 -20.26
CA GLU A 290 -0.02 -11.62 -20.45
C GLU A 290 1.04 -10.70 -19.81
N ILE A 291 1.46 -10.97 -18.57
CA ILE A 291 2.51 -10.24 -17.87
C ILE A 291 3.83 -10.30 -18.65
N SER A 292 4.20 -11.48 -19.15
CA SER A 292 5.42 -11.66 -19.95
C SER A 292 5.38 -10.85 -21.23
N SER A 293 4.24 -10.81 -21.92
CA SER A 293 4.05 -10.01 -23.13
C SER A 293 4.12 -8.50 -22.87
N LEU A 294 3.56 -8.03 -21.73
CA LEU A 294 3.60 -6.64 -21.30
C LEU A 294 5.00 -6.20 -20.89
N GLN A 295 5.75 -7.08 -20.20
CA GLN A 295 7.16 -6.84 -19.88
C GLN A 295 8.01 -6.74 -21.15
N ALA A 296 7.79 -7.61 -22.14
CA ALA A 296 8.46 -7.54 -23.44
C ALA A 296 8.13 -6.23 -24.18
N ALA A 297 6.87 -5.79 -24.16
CA ALA A 297 6.45 -4.51 -24.74
C ALA A 297 7.09 -3.31 -24.04
N LEU A 298 7.21 -3.34 -22.70
CA LEU A 298 7.84 -2.28 -21.91
C LEU A 298 9.35 -2.17 -22.20
N VAL A 299 10.03 -3.32 -22.35
CA VAL A 299 11.46 -3.37 -22.73
C VAL A 299 11.64 -2.83 -24.16
N SER A 300 10.76 -3.19 -25.09
CA SER A 300 10.78 -2.67 -26.46
C SER A 300 10.60 -1.14 -26.50
N GLN A 301 9.63 -0.61 -25.73
CA GLN A 301 9.37 0.83 -25.63
C GLN A 301 10.55 1.57 -24.98
N LYS A 302 11.16 0.99 -23.94
CA LYS A 302 12.37 1.53 -23.31
C LYS A 302 13.54 1.58 -24.28
N ASN A 303 13.71 0.54 -25.11
CA ASN A 303 14.76 0.50 -26.12
C ASN A 303 14.50 1.51 -27.26
N GLN A 304 13.24 1.76 -27.64
CA GLN A 304 12.88 2.85 -28.55
C GLN A 304 13.19 4.23 -27.95
N ALA A 305 12.90 4.45 -26.67
CA ALA A 305 13.21 5.70 -25.98
C ALA A 305 14.72 5.97 -25.91
N VAL A 306 15.53 4.94 -25.61
CA VAL A 306 17.00 5.02 -25.64
C VAL A 306 17.52 5.27 -27.06
N GLY A 307 16.87 4.72 -28.09
CA GLY A 307 17.18 5.00 -29.50
C GLY A 307 16.90 6.45 -29.91
N LEU A 308 15.79 7.02 -29.44
CA LEU A 308 15.43 8.42 -29.63
C LEU A 308 16.43 9.37 -28.94
N GLU A 309 16.86 9.06 -27.72
CA GLU A 309 17.91 9.82 -27.01
C GLU A 309 19.25 9.78 -27.75
N LYS A 310 19.62 8.62 -28.30
CA LYS A 310 20.85 8.44 -29.07
C LYS A 310 20.83 9.17 -30.42
N ASN A 311 19.64 9.35 -31.01
CA ASN A 311 19.45 10.15 -32.22
C ASN A 311 19.41 11.66 -31.94
N LEU A 312 18.87 12.08 -30.80
CA LEU A 312 18.91 13.47 -30.31
C LEU A 312 20.35 13.95 -30.03
N GLN A 313 21.24 13.06 -29.60
CA GLN A 313 22.67 13.36 -29.43
C GLN A 313 23.46 13.48 -30.74
N LYS A 314 22.91 12.99 -31.87
CA LYS A 314 23.56 13.00 -33.19
C LYS A 314 23.08 14.12 -34.11
N MET A 315 22.12 14.95 -33.69
CA MET A 315 21.72 16.12 -34.47
C MET A 315 22.83 17.20 -34.43
N PRO A 316 23.19 17.82 -35.55
CA PRO A 316 24.20 18.88 -35.57
C PRO A 316 23.74 20.04 -34.69
N LYS A 317 24.59 20.47 -33.74
CA LYS A 317 24.39 21.72 -33.01
C LYS A 317 24.37 22.88 -34.01
N MET A 318 23.19 23.41 -34.29
CA MET A 318 23.07 24.74 -34.89
C MET A 318 23.68 25.74 -33.90
N THR A 319 24.81 26.31 -34.30
CA THR A 319 25.53 27.36 -33.62
C THR A 319 24.69 28.63 -33.61
N ALA A 320 24.01 28.88 -32.49
CA ALA A 320 23.62 30.20 -32.06
C ALA A 320 24.24 30.41 -30.67
N ALA A 321 24.95 31.54 -30.51
CA ALA A 321 25.73 31.88 -29.34
C ALA A 321 24.95 31.64 -28.04
N ALA A 322 25.59 30.95 -27.09
CA ALA A 322 25.02 30.61 -25.80
C ALA A 322 24.69 31.87 -24.99
N PRO A 323 23.43 32.06 -24.54
CA PRO A 323 23.16 32.82 -23.33
C PRO A 323 23.65 32.01 -22.12
N PRO A 324 24.00 32.66 -20.99
CA PRO A 324 24.63 31.99 -19.86
C PRO A 324 23.75 30.87 -19.29
N ALA A 325 24.40 29.77 -18.94
CA ALA A 325 23.77 28.65 -18.26
C ALA A 325 23.34 29.04 -16.83
N ALA A 326 22.06 29.40 -16.62
CA ALA A 326 21.29 29.18 -15.38
C ALA A 326 19.87 29.81 -15.47
N PRO A 327 18.80 29.01 -15.62
CA PRO A 327 17.52 29.40 -14.99
C PRO A 327 16.64 28.25 -14.44
N SER A 328 16.84 26.98 -14.81
CA SER A 328 15.89 25.90 -14.47
C SER A 328 16.05 25.36 -13.04
N SER A 329 17.27 25.30 -12.49
CA SER A 329 17.52 24.84 -11.13
C SER A 329 17.22 25.90 -10.06
N SER A 330 17.42 27.18 -10.39
CA SER A 330 17.07 28.31 -9.50
C SER A 330 15.57 28.56 -9.45
N PHE A 331 14.86 28.49 -10.59
CA PHE A 331 13.39 28.58 -10.62
C PHE A 331 12.76 27.48 -9.78
N SER A 332 13.12 26.21 -10.02
CA SER A 332 12.52 25.07 -9.31
C SER A 332 12.70 25.18 -7.79
N ARG A 333 13.89 25.54 -7.32
CA ARG A 333 14.15 25.70 -5.88
C ARG A 333 13.35 26.87 -5.28
N ALA A 334 13.29 28.02 -5.95
CA ALA A 334 12.52 29.17 -5.48
C ALA A 334 10.99 28.90 -5.52
N TYR A 335 10.52 28.12 -6.50
CA TYR A 335 9.12 27.69 -6.60
C TYR A 335 8.74 26.71 -5.48
N GLU A 336 9.60 25.74 -5.16
CA GLU A 336 9.41 24.83 -4.03
C GLU A 336 9.38 25.56 -2.69
N ASP A 337 10.28 26.53 -2.49
CA ASP A 337 10.31 27.37 -1.28
C ASP A 337 9.04 28.23 -1.14
N ALA A 338 8.56 28.84 -2.23
CA ALA A 338 7.29 29.58 -2.26
C ALA A 338 6.09 28.70 -1.89
N LEU A 339 6.02 27.48 -2.43
CA LEU A 339 4.99 26.50 -2.09
C LEU A 339 5.09 26.04 -0.62
N ASN A 340 6.29 25.83 -0.10
CA ASN A 340 6.49 25.44 1.30
C ASN A 340 5.95 26.53 2.24
N SER A 341 6.27 27.81 1.99
CA SER A 341 5.70 28.93 2.74
C SER A 341 4.17 28.94 2.68
N PHE A 342 3.58 28.64 1.52
CA PHE A 342 2.12 28.53 1.39
C PHE A 342 1.54 27.39 2.26
N TYR A 343 2.12 26.18 2.20
CA TYR A 343 1.62 25.03 2.98
C TYR A 343 1.84 25.18 4.49
N LEU A 344 2.86 25.93 4.90
CA LEU A 344 3.06 26.35 6.29
C LEU A 344 2.13 27.49 6.73
N LYS A 345 1.16 27.87 5.88
CA LYS A 345 0.18 28.96 6.08
C LYS A 345 0.81 30.34 6.22
N ARG A 346 2.05 30.51 5.76
CA ARG A 346 2.77 31.80 5.71
C ARG A 346 2.41 32.51 4.41
N TYR A 347 1.15 32.90 4.28
CA TYR A 347 0.59 33.37 2.99
C TYR A 347 1.23 34.67 2.49
N ALA A 348 1.57 35.60 3.38
CA ALA A 348 2.28 36.84 3.00
C ALA A 348 3.66 36.53 2.40
N GLU A 349 4.45 35.69 3.08
CA GLU A 349 5.75 35.24 2.59
C GLU A 349 5.64 34.48 1.27
N ALA A 350 4.63 33.61 1.13
CA ALA A 350 4.37 32.89 -0.11
C ALA A 350 4.03 33.84 -1.26
N SER A 351 3.18 34.86 -1.02
CA SER A 351 2.80 35.86 -2.03
C SER A 351 4.00 36.66 -2.52
N GLU A 352 4.90 37.06 -1.62
CA GLU A 352 6.16 37.73 -1.95
C GLU A 352 7.07 36.84 -2.81
N LYS A 353 7.25 35.57 -2.42
CA LYS A 353 8.09 34.62 -3.17
C LYS A 353 7.53 34.32 -4.56
N PHE A 354 6.22 34.14 -4.71
CA PHE A 354 5.60 33.98 -6.03
C PHE A 354 5.68 35.25 -6.88
N SER A 355 5.58 36.43 -6.27
CA SER A 355 5.78 37.72 -6.96
C SER A 355 7.21 37.86 -7.49
N ALA A 356 8.21 37.45 -6.72
CA ALA A 356 9.60 37.42 -7.16
C ALA A 356 9.79 36.46 -8.35
N LEU A 357 9.21 35.26 -8.30
CA LEU A 357 9.25 34.29 -9.40
C LEU A 357 8.60 34.81 -10.69
N LEU A 358 7.44 35.45 -10.57
CA LEU A 358 6.72 36.04 -11.71
C LEU A 358 7.48 37.22 -12.32
N SER A 359 8.22 37.98 -11.51
CA SER A 359 9.03 39.11 -11.98
C SER A 359 10.31 38.65 -12.66
N GLN A 360 10.97 37.62 -12.12
CA GLN A 360 12.22 37.08 -12.66
C GLN A 360 11.99 36.16 -13.88
N PHE A 361 10.87 35.43 -13.91
CA PHE A 361 10.59 34.41 -14.91
C PHE A 361 9.15 34.50 -15.49
N PRO A 362 8.76 35.64 -16.09
CA PRO A 362 7.38 35.90 -16.53
C PRO A 362 6.87 34.93 -17.62
N ASN A 363 7.78 34.38 -18.43
CA ASN A 363 7.45 33.46 -19.53
C ASN A 363 7.72 31.98 -19.20
N HIS A 364 7.95 31.65 -17.92
CA HIS A 364 8.21 30.27 -17.52
C HIS A 364 6.96 29.38 -17.70
N SER A 365 7.16 28.10 -18.00
CA SER A 365 6.04 27.14 -18.19
C SER A 365 5.13 27.03 -16.96
N LEU A 366 5.67 27.29 -15.77
CA LEU A 366 4.94 27.31 -14.50
C LEU A 366 4.47 28.71 -14.05
N ALA A 367 4.61 29.76 -14.87
CA ALA A 367 4.17 31.11 -14.51
C ALA A 367 2.68 31.16 -14.16
N SER A 368 1.83 30.46 -14.91
CA SER A 368 0.40 30.34 -14.60
C SER A 368 0.14 29.66 -13.24
N ASN A 369 0.98 28.70 -12.82
CA ASN A 369 0.89 28.12 -11.49
C ASN A 369 1.32 29.12 -10.40
N CYS A 370 2.33 29.96 -10.65
CA CYS A 370 2.73 31.00 -9.70
C CYS A 370 1.61 32.03 -9.49
N TYR A 371 0.93 32.46 -10.57
CA TYR A 371 -0.25 33.32 -10.46
C TYR A 371 -1.35 32.64 -9.64
N TYR A 372 -1.65 31.36 -9.90
CA TYR A 372 -2.65 30.62 -9.13
C TYR A 372 -2.34 30.60 -7.63
N TRP A 373 -1.12 30.19 -7.24
CA TRP A 373 -0.77 30.05 -5.82
C TRP A 373 -0.62 31.39 -5.10
N ARG A 374 -0.19 32.44 -5.80
CA ARG A 374 -0.24 33.81 -5.25
C ARG A 374 -1.68 34.26 -5.03
N GLY A 375 -2.56 34.04 -6.01
CA GLY A 375 -3.97 34.37 -5.89
C GLY A 375 -4.65 33.63 -4.73
N GLU A 376 -4.34 32.35 -4.55
CA GLU A 376 -4.82 31.57 -3.39
C GLU A 376 -4.28 32.16 -2.08
N ALA A 377 -3.00 32.52 -2.00
CA ALA A 377 -2.42 33.15 -0.82
C ALA A 377 -3.13 34.47 -0.48
N GLU A 378 -3.37 35.33 -1.47
CA GLU A 378 -4.12 36.57 -1.31
C GLU A 378 -5.57 36.33 -0.84
N TYR A 379 -6.23 35.31 -1.38
CA TYR A 379 -7.58 34.93 -0.95
C TYR A 379 -7.61 34.51 0.52
N GLN A 380 -6.63 33.70 0.95
CA GLN A 380 -6.50 33.27 2.35
C GLN A 380 -6.16 34.42 3.30
N MET A 381 -5.45 35.46 2.82
CA MET A 381 -5.20 36.69 3.56
C MET A 381 -6.41 37.64 3.63
N GLY A 382 -7.52 37.30 2.95
CA GLY A 382 -8.72 38.12 2.94
C GLY A 382 -8.69 39.25 1.91
N ASN A 383 -7.84 39.13 0.88
CA ASN A 383 -7.70 40.08 -0.22
C ASN A 383 -8.33 39.54 -1.53
N PRO A 384 -9.66 39.33 -1.61
CA PRO A 384 -10.29 38.72 -2.79
C PRO A 384 -10.10 39.53 -4.08
N GLN A 385 -9.93 40.86 -3.98
CA GLN A 385 -9.66 41.71 -5.14
C GLN A 385 -8.28 41.44 -5.76
N ALA A 386 -7.26 41.25 -4.93
CA ALA A 386 -5.91 40.91 -5.38
C ALA A 386 -5.89 39.48 -5.95
N ALA A 387 -6.53 38.54 -5.25
CA ALA A 387 -6.70 37.16 -5.70
C ALA A 387 -7.35 37.07 -7.09
N MET A 388 -8.40 37.86 -7.34
CA MET A 388 -9.05 37.91 -8.64
C MET A 388 -8.13 38.36 -9.78
N ALA A 389 -7.25 39.34 -9.53
CA ALA A 389 -6.32 39.79 -10.56
C ALA A 389 -5.39 38.64 -10.98
N ASP A 390 -4.94 37.86 -10.00
CA ASP A 390 -4.08 36.69 -10.23
C ASP A 390 -4.81 35.54 -10.93
N PHE A 391 -6.02 35.19 -10.50
CA PHE A 391 -6.79 34.13 -11.17
C PHE A 391 -7.17 34.50 -12.61
N ASN A 392 -7.47 35.77 -12.90
CA ASN A 392 -7.68 36.22 -14.27
C ASN A 392 -6.41 36.06 -15.13
N ARG A 393 -5.22 36.33 -14.55
CA ARG A 393 -3.94 36.04 -15.24
C ARG A 393 -3.80 34.57 -15.57
N VAL A 394 -4.21 33.64 -14.71
CA VAL A 394 -4.20 32.19 -15.02
C VAL A 394 -5.02 31.88 -16.27
N LEU A 395 -6.18 32.51 -16.45
CA LEU A 395 -7.06 32.29 -17.59
C LEU A 395 -6.50 32.80 -18.92
N GLU A 396 -5.57 33.76 -18.90
CA GLU A 396 -4.85 34.21 -20.10
C GLU A 396 -3.92 33.11 -20.65
N TYR A 397 -3.49 32.15 -19.81
CA TYR A 397 -2.67 31.01 -20.23
C TYR A 397 -3.57 29.87 -20.72
N SER A 398 -3.90 29.87 -22.01
CA SER A 398 -4.85 28.91 -22.62
C SER A 398 -4.51 27.43 -22.39
N LYS A 399 -3.23 27.08 -22.24
CA LYS A 399 -2.73 25.71 -21.97
C LYS A 399 -2.51 25.40 -20.49
N SER A 400 -2.88 26.30 -19.58
CA SER A 400 -2.67 26.07 -18.15
C SER A 400 -3.59 24.97 -17.61
N LEU A 401 -3.03 24.07 -16.82
CA LEU A 401 -3.76 23.05 -16.07
C LEU A 401 -4.46 23.59 -14.82
N LYS A 402 -4.44 24.92 -14.61
CA LYS A 402 -5.06 25.61 -13.46
C LYS A 402 -6.26 26.47 -13.82
N ARG A 403 -6.75 26.37 -15.05
CA ARG A 403 -7.84 27.22 -15.54
C ARG A 403 -9.17 26.93 -14.83
N ASP A 404 -9.49 25.66 -14.60
CA ASP A 404 -10.66 25.25 -13.86
C ASP A 404 -10.55 25.57 -12.36
N ASP A 405 -9.39 25.34 -11.72
CA ASP A 405 -9.14 25.80 -10.35
C ASP A 405 -9.35 27.34 -10.24
N ALA A 406 -8.80 28.11 -11.19
CA ALA A 406 -8.88 29.57 -11.20
C ALA A 406 -10.31 30.08 -11.41
N LEU A 407 -11.13 29.43 -12.25
CA LEU A 407 -12.54 29.80 -12.43
C LEU A 407 -13.35 29.56 -11.14
N LEU A 408 -13.09 28.45 -10.43
CA LEU A 408 -13.74 28.18 -9.15
C LEU A 408 -13.37 29.28 -8.13
N MET A 409 -12.10 29.62 -8.04
CA MET A 409 -11.64 30.62 -7.09
C MET A 409 -12.07 32.05 -7.45
N LEU A 410 -12.20 32.38 -8.75
CA LEU A 410 -12.82 33.62 -9.20
C LEU A 410 -14.26 33.72 -8.71
N GLY A 411 -15.07 32.67 -8.91
CA GLY A 411 -16.45 32.64 -8.43
C GLY A 411 -16.55 32.85 -6.91
N GLN A 412 -15.64 32.24 -6.15
CA GLN A 412 -15.56 32.46 -4.70
C GLN A 412 -15.12 33.87 -4.31
N CYS A 413 -14.19 34.48 -5.05
CA CYS A 413 -13.78 35.87 -4.83
C CYS A 413 -14.93 36.84 -5.11
N TYR A 414 -15.62 36.69 -6.23
CA TYR A 414 -16.80 37.46 -6.56
C TYR A 414 -17.90 37.31 -5.49
N THR A 415 -18.09 36.09 -4.97
CA THR A 415 -19.02 35.82 -3.87
C THR A 415 -18.64 36.60 -2.61
N LYS A 416 -17.35 36.57 -2.20
CA LYS A 416 -16.87 37.34 -1.04
C LYS A 416 -17.04 38.86 -1.22
N LEU A 417 -17.01 39.34 -2.45
CA LEU A 417 -17.21 40.75 -2.80
C LEU A 417 -18.68 41.13 -3.01
N ASN A 418 -19.64 40.22 -2.72
CA ASN A 418 -21.06 40.38 -2.99
C ASN A 418 -21.42 40.62 -4.48
N ARG A 419 -20.52 40.24 -5.40
CA ARG A 419 -20.67 40.34 -6.85
C ARG A 419 -21.32 39.08 -7.42
N ARG A 420 -22.59 38.85 -7.04
CA ARG A 420 -23.28 37.57 -7.29
C ARG A 420 -23.42 37.19 -8.76
N GLN A 421 -23.72 38.16 -9.62
CA GLN A 421 -23.88 37.89 -11.05
C GLN A 421 -22.57 37.35 -11.67
N GLU A 422 -21.46 38.02 -11.35
CA GLU A 422 -20.13 37.66 -11.86
C GLU A 422 -19.62 36.37 -11.24
N ALA A 423 -20.00 36.09 -9.99
CA ALA A 423 -19.75 34.79 -9.37
C ALA A 423 -20.46 33.66 -10.12
N ARG A 424 -21.74 33.83 -10.47
CA ARG A 424 -22.48 32.83 -11.26
C ARG A 424 -21.83 32.62 -12.62
N GLU A 425 -21.48 33.69 -13.32
CA GLU A 425 -20.82 33.62 -14.62
C GLU A 425 -19.50 32.86 -14.56
N ALA A 426 -18.68 33.08 -13.52
CA ALA A 426 -17.44 32.33 -13.34
C ALA A 426 -17.68 30.83 -13.10
N PHE A 427 -18.68 30.48 -12.28
CA PHE A 427 -19.06 29.08 -12.05
C PHE A 427 -19.65 28.42 -13.29
N ASP A 428 -20.52 29.12 -14.03
CA ASP A 428 -21.11 28.63 -15.28
C ASP A 428 -20.04 28.39 -16.35
N ARG A 429 -19.05 29.29 -16.45
CA ARG A 429 -17.89 29.09 -17.33
C ARG A 429 -17.08 27.86 -16.94
N LEU A 430 -16.89 27.59 -15.66
CA LEU A 430 -16.22 26.35 -15.23
C LEU A 430 -16.99 25.12 -15.72
N ILE A 431 -18.31 25.10 -15.49
CA ILE A 431 -19.19 23.98 -15.85
C ILE A 431 -19.21 23.76 -17.37
N GLN A 432 -19.22 24.84 -18.16
CA GLN A 432 -19.30 24.79 -19.62
C GLN A 432 -17.94 24.51 -20.28
N GLU A 433 -16.87 25.19 -19.86
CA GLU A 433 -15.53 25.04 -20.45
C GLU A 433 -14.85 23.74 -19.97
N PHE A 434 -15.16 23.26 -18.76
CA PHE A 434 -14.51 22.11 -18.12
C PHE A 434 -15.53 21.11 -17.51
N PRO A 435 -16.41 20.49 -18.33
CA PRO A 435 -17.47 19.60 -17.83
C PRO A 435 -16.96 18.32 -17.15
N SER A 436 -15.69 17.95 -17.36
CA SER A 436 -15.04 16.82 -16.66
C SER A 436 -14.20 17.24 -15.46
N SER A 437 -14.18 18.53 -15.09
CA SER A 437 -13.41 19.02 -13.95
C SER A 437 -14.00 18.50 -12.64
N GLU A 438 -13.11 18.23 -11.68
CA GLU A 438 -13.49 17.89 -10.31
C GLU A 438 -14.32 18.97 -9.60
N PHE A 439 -14.24 20.20 -10.10
CA PHE A 439 -14.87 21.36 -9.48
C PHE A 439 -16.28 21.64 -9.99
N VAL A 440 -16.80 20.91 -10.99
CA VAL A 440 -18.14 21.13 -11.58
C VAL A 440 -19.23 21.06 -10.52
N ALA A 441 -19.29 19.97 -9.76
CA ALA A 441 -20.29 19.80 -8.71
C ALA A 441 -20.19 20.89 -7.63
N LYS A 442 -18.97 21.35 -7.32
CA LYS A 442 -18.78 22.42 -6.34
C LYS A 442 -19.19 23.78 -6.90
N ALA A 443 -18.91 24.05 -8.17
CA ALA A 443 -19.31 25.25 -8.86
C ALA A 443 -20.84 25.36 -8.97
N GLU A 444 -21.54 24.27 -9.27
CA GLU A 444 -23.01 24.19 -9.25
C GLU A 444 -23.56 24.50 -7.85
N GLU A 445 -23.05 23.83 -6.82
CA GLU A 445 -23.47 24.06 -5.43
C GLU A 445 -23.29 25.53 -5.01
N LEU A 446 -22.16 26.14 -5.38
CA LEU A 446 -21.87 27.53 -5.03
C LEU A 446 -22.69 28.52 -5.85
N ARG A 447 -22.91 28.25 -7.14
CA ARG A 447 -23.76 29.07 -8.03
C ARG A 447 -25.21 29.10 -7.56
N ASP A 448 -25.73 27.97 -7.10
CA ASP A 448 -27.13 27.88 -6.67
C ASP A 448 -27.38 28.55 -5.31
N LYS A 449 -26.33 28.80 -4.53
CA LYS A 449 -26.38 29.46 -3.21
C LYS A 449 -26.34 31.00 -3.28
N ILE A 450 -25.99 31.58 -4.42
CA ILE A 450 -25.81 33.04 -4.61
C ILE A 450 -26.98 33.67 -5.35
#